data_AF-A0A3B9WCD2-F1
#
_entry.id   AF-A0A3B9WCD2-F1
#
_cell.length_a   1.000
_cell.length_b   1.000
_cell.length_c   1.000
_cell.angle_alpha   90.00
_cell.angle_beta   90.00
_cell.angle_gamma   90.00
#
_symmetry.space_group_name_H-M   'P 1'
#
loop_
_entity.id
_entity.type
_entity.pdbx_description
1 polymer ?
#
loop_
_entity_poly.entity_id
_entity_poly.type
_entity_poly.pdbx_seq_one_letter_code
_entity_poly.pdbx_strand_id
1 'polypeptide(L)'
;FDVIRSSIAAVSADQRVQVLLIAFAFGAFLEGVAGFGVPIAICAALLVQLGFPPVRAAVLCLVANVAAGAYGAIGVPVLVGAQVTGMETQELSRALVLLLQPLTFLVPFLLVWMVDGVRGLRETWLPAL
;
A
#
# COMPACT_ATOMS: atom_id res chain seq x y z
N PHE A 1 3.31 18.40 7.08
CA PHE A 1 3.27 17.12 7.82
C PHE A 1 2.20 17.11 8.90
N ASP A 2 2.10 18.13 9.75
CA ASP A 2 1.08 18.16 10.82
C ASP A 2 -0.37 18.16 10.32
N VAL A 3 -0.65 18.78 9.18
CA VAL A 3 -1.98 18.75 8.55
C VAL A 3 -2.39 17.34 8.12
N ILE A 4 -1.46 16.56 7.53
CA ILE A 4 -1.73 15.17 7.11
C ILE A 4 -1.94 14.28 8.34
N ARG A 5 -1.06 14.42 9.34
CA ARG A 5 -1.15 13.66 10.60
C ARG A 5 -2.47 13.96 11.33
N SER A 6 -2.82 15.23 11.49
CA SER A 6 -4.05 15.64 12.18
C SER A 6 -5.31 15.22 11.41
N SER A 7 -5.29 15.29 10.08
CA SER A 7 -6.41 14.81 9.26
C SER A 7 -6.62 13.31 9.42
N ILE A 8 -5.55 12.50 9.36
CA ILE A 8 -5.67 11.04 9.49
C ILE A 8 -6.03 10.61 10.91
N ALA A 9 -5.42 11.24 11.93
CA ALA A 9 -5.77 10.98 13.33
C ALA A 9 -7.20 11.41 13.66
N ALA A 10 -7.74 12.41 12.95
CA ALA A 10 -9.13 12.84 13.10
C ALA A 10 -10.13 11.89 12.41
N VAL A 11 -9.73 11.14 11.38
CA VAL A 11 -10.60 10.17 10.69
C VAL A 11 -10.84 8.92 11.55
N SER A 12 -9.80 8.38 12.19
CA SER A 12 -9.95 7.22 13.08
C SER A 12 -8.86 7.14 14.14
N ALA A 13 -9.26 6.76 15.36
CA ALA A 13 -8.35 6.40 16.44
C ALA A 13 -7.86 4.94 16.34
N ASP A 14 -8.48 4.12 15.47
CA ASP A 14 -8.10 2.72 15.28
C ASP A 14 -6.82 2.61 14.44
N GLN A 15 -5.78 2.04 15.03
CA GLN A 15 -4.47 1.83 14.39
C GLN A 15 -4.57 1.00 13.11
N ARG A 16 -5.52 0.06 13.00
CA ARG A 16 -5.74 -0.76 11.81
C ARG A 16 -6.22 0.09 10.65
N VAL A 17 -7.21 0.96 10.90
CA VAL A 17 -7.75 1.89 9.90
C VAL A 17 -6.70 2.91 9.49
N GLN A 18 -5.89 3.42 10.43
CA GLN A 18 -4.80 4.34 10.12
C GLN A 18 -3.76 3.71 9.18
N VAL A 19 -3.42 2.43 9.37
CA VAL A 19 -2.51 1.69 8.47
C VAL A 19 -3.12 1.56 7.08
N LEU A 20 -4.41 1.23 6.95
CA LEU A 20 -5.08 1.15 5.66
C LEU A 20 -5.10 2.50 4.93
N LEU A 21 -5.39 3.59 5.65
CA LEU A 21 -5.41 4.92 5.07
C LEU A 21 -4.02 5.39 4.62
N ILE A 22 -2.98 5.15 5.43
CA ILE A 22 -1.62 5.62 5.15
C ILE A 22 -0.86 4.67 4.23
N ALA A 23 -0.64 3.44 4.67
CA ALA A 23 0.26 2.52 4.00
C ALA A 23 -0.34 2.01 2.68
N PHE A 24 -1.66 1.74 2.67
CA PHE A 24 -2.33 1.18 1.51
C PHE A 24 -2.88 2.27 0.59
N ALA A 25 -3.86 3.06 1.01
CA ALA A 25 -4.55 4.00 0.13
C ALA A 25 -3.66 5.20 -0.27
N PHE A 26 -3.14 5.95 0.71
CA PHE A 26 -2.27 7.09 0.44
C PHE A 26 -0.93 6.67 -0.19
N GLY A 27 -0.37 5.54 0.27
CA GLY A 27 0.82 4.92 -0.33
C GLY A 27 0.62 4.60 -1.81
N ALA A 28 -0.49 3.94 -2.18
CA ALA A 28 -0.79 3.63 -3.57
C ALA A 28 -1.01 4.88 -4.44
N PHE A 29 -1.67 5.90 -3.89
CA PHE A 29 -1.81 7.20 -4.58
C PHE A 29 -0.44 7.82 -4.86
N LEU A 30 0.44 7.89 -3.86
CA LEU A 30 1.78 8.42 -4.02
C LEU A 30 2.63 7.57 -4.97
N GLU A 31 2.48 6.24 -4.98
CA GLU A 31 3.20 5.35 -5.90
C GLU A 31 2.78 5.62 -7.34
N GLY A 32 1.48 5.79 -7.59
CA GLY A 32 1.00 6.16 -8.93
C GLY A 32 1.62 7.46 -9.46
N VAL A 33 1.82 8.46 -8.59
CA VAL A 33 2.35 9.78 -8.98
C VAL A 33 3.89 9.84 -9.00
N ALA A 34 4.55 9.33 -7.96
CA ALA A 34 5.99 9.43 -7.77
C ALA A 34 6.75 8.17 -8.25
N GLY A 35 6.22 6.99 -7.89
CA GLY A 35 6.85 5.69 -8.13
C GLY A 35 8.14 5.43 -7.33
N PHE A 36 8.77 4.30 -7.63
CA PHE A 36 10.14 3.95 -7.24
C PHE A 36 10.39 3.87 -5.72
N GLY A 37 9.35 3.58 -4.93
CA GLY A 37 9.51 3.32 -3.49
C GLY A 37 9.70 4.56 -2.61
N VAL A 38 9.69 5.77 -3.17
CA VAL A 38 9.58 7.03 -2.41
C VAL A 38 8.35 7.03 -1.47
N PRO A 39 7.16 6.55 -1.90
CA PRO A 39 5.97 6.51 -1.04
C PRO A 39 6.15 5.67 0.21
N ILE A 40 6.91 4.57 0.12
CA ILE A 40 7.15 3.65 1.24
C ILE A 40 7.82 4.42 2.38
N ALA A 41 8.84 5.23 2.06
CA ALA A 41 9.55 6.03 3.04
C ALA A 41 8.64 7.11 3.67
N ILE A 42 7.84 7.80 2.86
CA ILE A 42 6.91 8.85 3.33
C ILE A 42 5.86 8.24 4.28
N CYS A 43 5.20 7.16 3.86
CA CYS A 43 4.17 6.50 4.66
C CYS A 43 4.74 5.88 5.93
N ALA A 44 5.94 5.30 5.88
CA ALA A 44 6.61 4.76 7.07
C ALA A 44 6.91 5.86 8.09
N ALA A 45 7.41 7.01 7.64
CA ALA A 45 7.64 8.16 8.51
C ALA A 45 6.32 8.66 9.15
N LEU A 46 5.22 8.70 8.40
CA LEU A 46 3.90 9.08 8.94
C LEU A 46 3.41 8.10 10.02
N LEU A 47 3.56 6.79 9.81
CA LEU A 47 3.19 5.78 10.81
C LEU A 47 4.07 5.88 12.07
N VAL A 48 5.38 6.16 11.93
CA VAL A 48 6.26 6.40 13.09
C VAL A 48 5.78 7.59 13.91
N GLN A 49 5.35 8.68 13.25
CA GLN A 49 4.79 9.86 13.93
C GLN A 49 3.45 9.59 14.62
N LEU A 50 2.75 8.50 14.26
CA LEU A 50 1.54 8.02 14.91
C LEU A 50 1.82 7.02 16.05
N GLY A 51 3.10 6.73 16.34
CA GLY A 51 3.52 5.89 17.45
C GLY A 51 3.83 4.44 17.08
N PHE A 52 3.86 4.09 15.79
CA PHE A 52 4.31 2.76 15.37
C PHE A 52 5.83 2.63 15.51
N PRO A 53 6.34 1.46 15.93
CA PRO A 53 7.77 1.18 15.91
C PRO A 53 8.35 1.33 14.49
N PRO A 54 9.53 1.97 14.30
CA PRO A 54 10.06 2.26 12.96
C PRO A 54 10.18 1.06 12.03
N VAL A 55 10.68 -0.06 12.54
CA VAL A 55 10.80 -1.31 11.75
C VAL A 55 9.43 -1.84 11.36
N ARG A 56 8.45 -1.81 12.28
CA ARG A 56 7.08 -2.28 12.00
C ARG A 56 6.40 -1.39 10.96
N ALA A 57 6.55 -0.07 11.06
CA ALA A 57 6.03 0.89 10.09
C ALA A 57 6.61 0.64 8.68
N ALA A 58 7.94 0.47 8.58
CA ALA A 58 8.58 0.17 7.31
C ALA A 58 8.07 -1.15 6.70
N VAL A 59 7.94 -2.21 7.51
CA VAL A 59 7.43 -3.51 7.05
C VAL A 59 5.98 -3.42 6.57
N LEU A 60 5.11 -2.72 7.31
CA LEU A 60 3.72 -2.51 6.90
C LEU A 60 3.63 -1.77 5.56
N CYS A 61 4.43 -0.71 5.37
CA CYS A 61 4.47 0.03 4.10
C CYS A 61 5.05 -0.79 2.95
N LEU A 62 6.08 -1.61 3.19
CA LEU A 62 6.65 -2.52 2.18
C LEU A 62 5.63 -3.55 1.70
N VAL A 63 4.91 -4.16 2.64
CA VAL A 63 3.85 -5.12 2.32
C VAL A 63 2.70 -4.45 1.56
N ALA A 64 2.28 -3.26 2.00
CA ALA A 64 1.23 -2.50 1.33
C ALA A 64 1.60 -2.16 -0.12
N ASN A 65 2.88 -1.85 -0.38
CA ASN A 65 3.35 -1.46 -1.70
C ASN A 65 3.25 -2.57 -2.77
N VAL A 66 3.13 -3.84 -2.37
CA VAL A 66 2.90 -4.98 -3.29
C VAL A 66 1.69 -4.73 -4.18
N ALA A 67 0.66 -4.06 -3.65
CA ALA A 67 -0.57 -3.77 -4.37
C ALA A 67 -0.42 -2.71 -5.48
N ALA A 68 0.53 -1.79 -5.33
CA ALA A 68 0.59 -0.56 -6.13
C ALA A 68 1.83 -0.46 -7.03
N GLY A 69 2.92 -1.18 -6.72
CA GLY A 69 4.21 -0.99 -7.36
C GLY A 69 4.22 -1.11 -8.90
N ALA A 70 3.37 -1.97 -9.47
CA ALA A 70 3.26 -2.08 -10.94
C ALA A 70 2.68 -0.82 -11.60
N TYR A 71 1.88 -0.03 -10.88
CA TYR A 71 1.27 1.19 -11.37
C TYR A 71 2.15 2.43 -11.14
N GLY A 72 3.35 2.24 -10.58
CA GLY A 72 4.26 3.32 -10.21
C GLY A 72 4.60 4.24 -11.38
N ALA A 73 4.72 5.54 -11.10
CA ALA A 73 5.04 6.56 -12.11
C ALA A 73 4.18 6.43 -13.38
N ILE A 74 2.86 6.25 -13.22
CA ILE A 74 1.91 6.11 -14.32
C ILE A 74 2.22 4.87 -15.19
N GLY A 75 2.57 3.74 -14.56
CA GLY A 75 2.77 2.45 -15.23
C GLY A 75 4.11 2.25 -15.93
N VAL A 76 5.11 3.09 -15.64
CA VAL A 76 6.49 2.92 -16.15
C VAL A 76 7.04 1.51 -15.88
N PRO A 77 6.85 0.87 -14.72
CA PRO A 77 7.30 -0.51 -14.48
C PRO A 77 6.76 -1.52 -15.49
N VAL A 78 5.51 -1.38 -15.92
CA VAL A 78 4.91 -2.26 -16.94
C VAL A 78 5.52 -2.00 -18.31
N LEU A 79 5.69 -0.72 -18.67
CA LEU A 79 6.28 -0.33 -19.96
C LEU A 79 7.72 -0.82 -20.09
N VAL A 80 8.54 -0.57 -19.07
CA VAL A 80 9.93 -1.02 -19.03
C VAL A 80 10.00 -2.54 -18.98
N GLY A 81 9.14 -3.19 -18.19
CA GLY A 81 9.04 -4.65 -18.12
C GLY A 81 8.75 -5.29 -19.48
N ALA A 82 7.84 -4.71 -20.26
CA ALA A 82 7.53 -5.18 -21.61
C ALA A 82 8.73 -5.02 -22.55
N GLN A 83 9.42 -3.86 -22.48
CA GLN A 83 10.60 -3.59 -23.29
C GLN A 83 11.75 -4.58 -23.03
N VAL A 84 12.06 -4.87 -21.76
CA VAL A 84 13.20 -5.75 -21.42
C VAL A 84 12.91 -7.24 -21.69
N THR A 85 11.64 -7.64 -21.68
CA THR A 85 11.21 -9.01 -21.98
C THR A 85 10.94 -9.23 -23.47
N GLY A 86 10.88 -8.17 -24.28
CA GLY A 86 10.46 -8.24 -25.68
C GLY A 86 8.99 -8.61 -25.87
N MET A 87 8.18 -8.49 -24.81
CA MET A 87 6.75 -8.76 -24.85
C MET A 87 5.97 -7.53 -25.29
N GLU A 88 4.79 -7.76 -25.87
CA GLU A 88 3.85 -6.68 -26.15
C GLU A 88 3.24 -6.17 -24.82
N THR A 89 3.04 -4.86 -24.70
CA THR A 89 2.62 -4.23 -23.43
C THR A 89 1.24 -4.72 -22.97
N GLN A 90 0.30 -4.94 -23.88
CA GLN A 90 -1.02 -5.47 -23.57
C GLN A 90 -0.94 -6.93 -23.07
N GLU A 91 -0.08 -7.76 -23.65
CA GLU A 91 0.16 -9.13 -23.17
C GLU A 91 0.69 -9.15 -21.73
N LEU A 92 1.74 -8.39 -21.43
CA LEU A 92 2.29 -8.30 -20.08
C LEU A 92 1.27 -7.71 -19.09
N SER A 93 0.54 -6.67 -19.50
CA SER A 93 -0.49 -6.04 -18.68
C SER A 93 -1.59 -7.03 -18.30
N ARG A 94 -2.04 -7.87 -19.22
CA ARG A 94 -3.05 -8.91 -18.95
C ARG A 94 -2.56 -9.91 -17.91
N ALA A 95 -1.33 -10.39 -18.05
CA ALA A 95 -0.73 -11.32 -17.09
C ALA A 95 -0.59 -10.68 -15.70
N LEU A 96 -0.14 -9.43 -15.64
CA LEU A 96 0.01 -8.69 -14.39
C LEU A 96 -1.34 -8.43 -13.71
N VAL A 97 -2.38 -8.04 -14.43
CA VAL A 97 -3.71 -7.81 -13.84
C VAL A 97 -4.26 -9.09 -13.20
N LEU A 98 -4.13 -10.23 -13.87
CA LEU A 98 -4.62 -11.51 -13.34
C LEU A 98 -3.88 -11.94 -12.06
N LEU A 99 -2.61 -11.59 -11.93
CA LEU A 99 -1.79 -11.95 -10.77
C LEU A 99 -1.91 -10.92 -9.64
N LEU A 100 -1.82 -9.64 -9.97
CA LEU A 100 -1.79 -8.54 -9.01
C LEU A 100 -3.17 -8.21 -8.45
N GLN A 101 -4.25 -8.28 -9.23
CA GLN A 101 -5.56 -7.86 -8.74
C GLN A 101 -6.07 -8.72 -7.57
N PRO A 102 -5.96 -10.06 -7.60
CA PRO A 102 -6.30 -10.89 -6.43
C PRO A 102 -5.38 -10.61 -5.23
N LEU A 103 -4.08 -10.41 -5.47
CA LEU A 103 -3.13 -10.07 -4.40
C LEU A 103 -3.46 -8.72 -3.76
N THR A 104 -3.70 -7.68 -4.55
CA THR A 104 -4.09 -6.35 -4.10
C THR A 104 -5.35 -6.39 -3.24
N PHE A 105 -6.34 -7.22 -3.61
CA PHE A 105 -7.53 -7.41 -2.80
C PHE A 105 -7.23 -8.05 -1.43
N LEU A 106 -6.23 -8.95 -1.35
CA LEU A 106 -5.84 -9.62 -0.09
C LEU A 106 -4.93 -8.77 0.81
N VAL A 107 -4.19 -7.81 0.25
CA VAL A 107 -3.26 -6.95 0.99
C VAL A 107 -3.90 -6.18 2.16
N PRO A 108 -5.07 -5.51 2.05
CA PRO A 108 -5.65 -4.81 3.20
C PRO A 108 -5.96 -5.76 4.37
N PHE A 109 -6.45 -6.97 4.09
CA PHE A 109 -6.67 -8.00 5.12
C PHE A 109 -5.35 -8.45 5.76
N LEU A 110 -4.30 -8.65 4.96
CA LEU A 110 -2.97 -9.00 5.46
C LEU A 110 -2.43 -7.90 6.40
N LEU A 111 -2.60 -6.62 6.03
CA LEU A 111 -2.15 -5.49 6.85
C LEU A 111 -2.90 -5.43 8.19
N VAL A 112 -4.22 -5.58 8.18
CA VAL A 112 -5.03 -5.65 9.40
C VAL A 112 -4.58 -6.81 10.30
N TRP A 113 -4.32 -7.97 9.70
CA TRP A 113 -3.81 -9.14 10.41
C TRP A 113 -2.41 -8.91 11.00
N MET A 114 -1.52 -8.21 10.30
CA MET A 114 -0.19 -7.86 10.81
C MET A 114 -0.25 -6.86 11.97
N VAL A 115 -1.30 -6.03 12.05
CA VAL A 115 -1.51 -5.09 13.14
C VAL A 115 -2.06 -5.78 14.39
N ASP A 116 -3.11 -6.60 14.24
CA ASP A 116 -3.95 -7.05 15.36
C ASP A 116 -4.36 -8.54 15.30
N GLY A 117 -3.77 -9.30 14.40
CA GLY A 117 -4.02 -10.73 14.22
C GLY A 117 -5.44 -11.07 13.78
N VAL A 118 -5.91 -12.26 14.16
CA VAL A 118 -7.23 -12.80 13.76
C VAL A 118 -8.39 -12.01 14.40
N ARG A 119 -8.14 -11.32 15.52
CA ARG A 119 -9.13 -10.43 16.17
C ARG A 119 -9.38 -9.19 15.31
N GLY A 120 -8.32 -8.57 14.80
CA GLY A 120 -8.41 -7.44 13.87
C GLY A 120 -9.25 -7.75 12.63
N LEU A 121 -9.02 -8.93 12.03
CA LEU A 121 -9.80 -9.36 10.87
C LEU A 121 -11.30 -9.50 11.17
N ARG A 122 -11.69 -9.97 12.36
CA ARG A 122 -13.12 -10.10 12.71
C ARG A 122 -13.80 -8.76 12.98
N GLU A 123 -13.08 -7.80 13.56
CA GLU A 123 -13.64 -6.53 14.00
C GLU A 123 -13.61 -5.44 12.91
N THR A 124 -12.66 -5.53 11.97
CA THR A 124 -12.44 -4.49 10.94
C THR A 124 -12.55 -5.00 9.51
N TRP A 125 -13.28 -6.10 9.30
CA TRP A 125 -13.49 -6.66 7.96
C TRP A 125 -14.16 -5.68 6.98
N LEU A 126 -15.08 -4.81 7.45
CA LEU A 126 -15.76 -3.82 6.62
C LEU A 126 -14.81 -2.70 6.13
N PRO A 127 -14.00 -2.04 6.98
CA PRO A 127 -12.97 -1.12 6.53
C PRO A 127 -11.87 -1.73 5.64
N ALA A 128 -11.67 -3.04 5.70
CA ALA A 128 -10.65 -3.74 4.92
C ALA A 128 -11.13 -4.18 3.52
N LEU A 129 -12.45 -4.19 3.28
CA LEU A 129 -13.10 -4.45 1.99
C LEU A 129 -13.03 -3.23 1.06
#